data_AF-A0A357JG27-F1
#
_entry.id   AF-A0A357JG27-F1
#
_cell.length_a   1.000
_cell.length_b   1.000
_cell.length_c   1.000
_cell.angle_alpha   90.00
_cell.angle_beta   90.00
_cell.angle_gamma   90.00
#
_symmetry.space_group_name_H-M   'P 1'
#
loop_
_entity.id
_entity.type
_entity.pdbx_description
1 polymer ?
#
loop_
_entity_poly.entity_id
_entity_poly.type
_entity_poly.pdbx_seq_one_letter_code
_entity_poly.pdbx_strand_id
1 'polypeptide(L)'
;MKTNYLKSMVLLVSLTITFTSCDSDDPTPPEIAKGEIAILSTLPNADGQSGSTYLQLIGDLTPKDYDNSTALPFNLPDQIVMLGNDIFILPYSGSDLVTKYTRNSNKE
;
A
#
# COMPACT_ATOMS: atom_id res chain seq x y z
N MET A 1 -18.72 -54.62 8.74
CA MET A 1 -18.01 -53.52 8.05
C MET A 1 -19.00 -52.38 7.85
N LYS A 2 -18.55 -51.15 8.09
CA LYS A 2 -19.20 -49.84 7.90
C LYS A 2 -20.04 -49.29 9.07
N THR A 3 -19.87 -47.98 9.22
CA THR A 3 -20.46 -47.04 10.19
C THR A 3 -19.59 -46.83 11.42
N ASN A 4 -18.95 -45.64 11.50
CA ASN A 4 -18.66 -44.83 12.70
C ASN A 4 -17.39 -43.94 12.61
N TYR A 5 -16.59 -43.99 11.54
CA TYR A 5 -15.36 -43.19 11.45
C TYR A 5 -15.54 -41.78 10.85
N LEU A 6 -16.67 -41.51 10.18
CA LEU A 6 -16.86 -40.28 9.42
C LEU A 6 -17.17 -39.05 10.29
N LYS A 7 -17.75 -39.25 11.49
CA LYS A 7 -18.10 -38.14 12.39
C LYS A 7 -16.94 -37.68 13.27
N SER A 8 -15.90 -38.50 13.44
CA SER A 8 -14.75 -38.15 14.28
C SER A 8 -13.66 -37.37 13.55
N MET A 9 -13.73 -37.27 12.21
CA MET A 9 -12.71 -36.63 11.39
C MET A 9 -13.10 -35.21 10.90
N VAL A 10 -14.24 -34.68 11.36
CA VAL A 10 -14.66 -33.29 11.04
C VAL A 10 -14.32 -32.33 12.19
N LEU A 11 -14.07 -32.84 13.39
CA LEU A 11 -13.80 -32.01 14.58
C LEU A 11 -12.34 -31.54 14.70
N LEU A 12 -11.41 -32.13 13.95
CA LEU A 12 -9.96 -31.90 14.14
C LEU A 12 -9.34 -30.89 13.17
N VAL A 13 -10.07 -30.41 12.16
CA VAL A 13 -9.53 -29.51 11.11
C VAL A 13 -9.78 -28.02 11.40
N SER A 14 -10.66 -27.70 12.33
CA SER A 14 -11.13 -26.32 12.56
C SER A 14 -10.23 -25.45 13.45
N LEU A 15 -9.07 -25.95 13.91
CA LEU A 15 -8.30 -25.32 15.00
C LEU A 15 -6.87 -24.88 14.64
N THR A 16 -6.55 -24.66 13.36
CA THR A 16 -5.17 -24.31 12.96
C THR A 16 -4.99 -23.00 12.17
N ILE A 17 -5.99 -22.11 12.13
CA ILE A 17 -5.83 -20.80 11.46
C ILE A 17 -5.86 -19.61 12.44
N THR A 18 -5.23 -19.73 13.62
CA THR A 18 -5.23 -18.63 14.61
C THR A 18 -3.85 -18.26 15.12
N PHE A 19 -2.81 -18.23 14.28
CA PHE A 19 -1.56 -17.53 14.63
C PHE A 19 -0.82 -17.03 13.39
N THR A 20 -1.44 -16.14 12.60
CA THR A 20 -0.62 -15.09 11.98
C THR A 20 -0.51 -14.00 13.04
N SER A 21 0.40 -14.22 14.00
CA SER A 21 0.84 -13.14 14.88
C SER A 21 1.28 -12.01 13.96
N CYS A 22 0.64 -10.85 14.08
CA CYS A 22 1.14 -9.63 13.47
C CYS A 22 2.50 -9.41 14.13
N ASP A 23 3.58 -9.78 13.43
CA ASP A 23 4.92 -9.44 13.89
C ASP A 23 4.90 -7.93 14.17
N SER A 24 5.30 -7.59 15.39
CA SER A 24 5.48 -6.20 15.82
C SER A 24 6.78 -5.66 15.25
N ASP A 25 7.03 -5.96 13.97
CA ASP A 25 7.99 -5.21 13.20
C ASP A 25 7.34 -3.85 13.01
N ASP A 26 7.87 -2.84 13.70
CA ASP A 26 7.61 -1.45 13.32
C ASP A 26 7.77 -1.41 11.79
N PRO A 27 6.69 -1.14 11.04
CA PRO A 27 6.75 -1.26 9.60
C PRO A 27 7.82 -0.27 9.15
N THR A 28 8.94 -0.80 8.66
CA THR A 28 9.95 0.04 8.03
C THR A 28 9.20 0.79 6.95
N PRO A 29 9.16 2.13 7.00
CA PRO A 29 8.39 2.89 6.03
C PRO A 29 8.81 2.44 4.63
N PRO A 30 7.87 2.11 3.73
CA PRO A 30 8.23 1.69 2.38
C PRO A 30 9.16 2.75 1.79
N GLU A 31 10.34 2.38 1.32
CA GLU A 31 11.15 3.33 0.58
C GLU A 31 10.38 3.68 -0.70
N ILE A 32 10.12 4.97 -0.90
CA ILE A 32 9.52 5.44 -2.14
C ILE A 32 10.62 5.58 -3.20
N ALA A 33 10.21 5.39 -4.45
CA ALA A 33 11.01 5.71 -5.63
C ALA A 33 11.65 7.11 -5.53
N LYS A 34 12.82 7.28 -6.17
CA LYS A 34 13.58 8.52 -6.15
C LYS A 34 12.85 9.62 -6.95
N GLY A 35 12.85 10.86 -6.45
CA GLY A 35 12.32 12.00 -7.21
C GLY A 35 11.92 13.19 -6.35
N GLU A 36 11.83 14.36 -6.97
CA GLU A 36 11.43 15.61 -6.30
C GLU A 36 9.97 15.98 -6.59
N ILE A 37 9.40 15.46 -7.68
CA ILE A 37 8.07 15.79 -8.17
C ILE A 37 7.12 14.64 -7.84
N ALA A 38 6.04 14.96 -7.13
CA ALA A 38 4.98 14.01 -6.84
C ALA A 38 3.90 14.05 -7.94
N ILE A 39 3.57 12.89 -8.50
CA ILE A 39 2.47 12.70 -9.43
C ILE A 39 1.43 11.78 -8.80
N LEU A 40 0.17 12.20 -8.89
CA LEU A 40 -0.98 11.36 -8.61
C LEU A 40 -1.63 10.95 -9.94
N SER A 41 -1.80 9.65 -10.12
CA SER A 41 -2.43 9.06 -11.30
C SER A 41 -3.59 8.18 -10.87
N THR A 42 -4.81 8.49 -11.34
CA THR A 42 -5.98 7.64 -11.12
C THR A 42 -6.24 6.80 -12.36
N LEU A 43 -6.17 5.48 -12.21
CA LEU A 43 -6.55 4.53 -13.25
C LEU A 43 -8.01 4.14 -13.07
N PRO A 44 -8.88 4.32 -14.08
CA PRO A 44 -10.27 3.93 -13.99
C PRO A 44 -10.39 2.40 -13.91
N ASN A 45 -11.31 1.93 -13.07
CA ASN A 45 -11.71 0.54 -13.04
C ASN A 45 -12.62 0.20 -14.24
N ALA A 46 -12.89 -1.08 -14.45
CA ALA A 46 -13.71 -1.55 -15.57
C ALA A 46 -15.14 -0.96 -15.61
N ASP A 47 -15.64 -0.46 -14.47
CA ASP A 47 -16.93 0.20 -14.35
C ASP A 47 -16.95 1.64 -14.90
N GLY A 48 -15.78 2.23 -15.16
CA GLY A 48 -15.61 3.62 -15.61
C GLY A 48 -16.03 4.69 -14.59
N GLN A 49 -16.44 4.31 -13.39
CA GLN A 49 -16.95 5.23 -12.35
C GLN A 49 -16.04 5.29 -11.13
N SER A 50 -15.31 4.21 -10.86
CA SER A 50 -14.32 4.15 -9.80
C SER A 50 -12.91 4.05 -10.38
N GLY A 51 -11.89 4.22 -9.54
CA GLY A 51 -10.52 4.07 -9.95
C GLY A 51 -9.56 3.89 -8.79
N SER A 52 -8.41 3.32 -9.08
CA SER A 52 -7.30 3.20 -8.13
C SER A 52 -6.33 4.35 -8.36
N THR A 53 -5.98 5.06 -7.30
CA THR A 53 -5.05 6.19 -7.36
C THR A 53 -3.68 5.76 -6.86
N TYR A 54 -2.65 6.27 -7.52
CA TYR A 54 -1.26 5.95 -7.21
C TYR A 54 -0.43 7.22 -7.09
N LEU A 55 0.44 7.25 -6.08
CA LEU A 55 1.44 8.30 -5.85
C LEU A 55 2.81 7.80 -6.33
N GLN A 56 3.40 8.49 -7.30
CA GLN A 56 4.76 8.23 -7.78
C GLN A 56 5.61 9.47 -7.63
N LEU A 57 6.88 9.29 -7.25
CA LEU A 57 7.88 10.34 -7.36
C LEU A 57 8.65 10.20 -8.65
N ILE A 58 8.86 11.32 -9.34
CA ILE A 58 9.66 11.39 -10.56
C ILE A 58 10.76 12.44 -10.42
N GLY A 59 11.87 12.22 -11.13
CA GLY A 59 13.05 13.09 -11.06
C GLY A 59 12.91 14.40 -11.83
N ASP A 60 12.18 14.41 -12.95
CA ASP A 60 12.05 15.57 -13.83
C ASP A 60 10.76 15.47 -14.67
N LEU A 61 10.42 16.53 -15.39
CA LEU A 61 9.30 16.56 -16.34
C LEU A 61 9.74 16.31 -17.79
N THR A 62 10.88 15.63 -17.98
CA THR A 62 11.32 15.30 -19.34
C THR A 62 10.35 14.31 -19.98
N PRO A 63 10.10 14.41 -21.30
CA PRO A 63 9.25 13.45 -21.99
C PRO A 63 9.85 12.05 -21.90
N LYS A 64 9.17 11.17 -21.15
CA LYS A 64 9.47 9.75 -21.06
C LYS A 64 8.22 8.98 -20.65
N ASP A 65 8.25 7.68 -20.89
CA ASP A 65 7.17 6.80 -20.44
C ASP A 65 7.34 6.55 -18.93
N TYR A 66 6.25 6.72 -18.21
CA TYR A 66 6.14 6.40 -16.79
C TYR A 66 5.06 5.35 -16.61
N ASP A 67 5.36 4.32 -15.84
CA ASP A 67 4.36 3.35 -15.37
C ASP A 67 4.23 3.41 -13.85
N ASN A 68 3.19 2.77 -13.32
CA ASN A 68 2.93 2.74 -11.88
C ASN A 68 3.66 1.60 -11.15
N SER A 69 4.65 0.95 -11.77
CA SER A 69 5.33 -0.22 -11.18
C SER A 69 6.04 0.10 -9.86
N THR A 70 6.48 1.35 -9.70
CA THR A 70 7.15 1.86 -8.49
C THR A 70 6.27 2.82 -7.67
N ALA A 71 4.98 2.92 -7.99
CA ALA A 71 4.07 3.86 -7.35
C ALA A 71 3.44 3.26 -6.09
N LEU A 72 3.18 4.11 -5.10
CA LEU A 72 2.46 3.73 -3.89
C LEU A 72 0.95 3.83 -4.13
N PRO A 73 0.13 2.91 -3.61
CA PRO A 73 -1.31 3.11 -3.54
C PRO A 73 -1.63 4.39 -2.76
N PHE A 74 -2.59 5.16 -3.27
CA PHE A 74 -3.04 6.40 -2.65
C PHE A 74 -4.55 6.42 -2.55
N ASN A 75 -5.07 6.85 -1.40
CA ASN A 75 -6.50 6.96 -1.16
C ASN A 75 -6.93 8.42 -1.36
N LEU A 76 -7.84 8.67 -2.28
CA LEU A 76 -8.51 9.96 -2.32
C LEU A 76 -9.61 10.01 -1.24
N PRO A 77 -9.80 11.15 -0.54
CA PRO A 77 -9.15 12.44 -0.74
C PRO A 77 -8.06 12.77 0.31
N ASP A 78 -7.21 11.80 0.67
CA ASP A 78 -6.10 12.04 1.60
C ASP A 78 -5.18 13.17 1.10
N GLN A 79 -4.46 13.82 2.03
CA GLN A 79 -3.62 14.97 1.74
C GLN A 79 -2.13 14.60 1.76
N ILE A 80 -1.35 15.25 0.89
CA ILE A 80 0.10 15.07 0.83
C ILE A 80 0.79 16.33 1.35
N VAL A 81 1.67 16.16 2.33
CA VAL A 81 2.57 17.22 2.82
C VAL A 81 4.01 16.78 2.57
N MET A 82 4.81 17.65 1.94
CA MET A 82 6.22 17.39 1.66
C MET A 82 7.08 18.34 2.49
N LEU A 83 8.00 17.80 3.30
CA LEU A 83 8.93 18.56 4.15
C LEU A 83 10.34 17.99 3.99
N GLY A 84 11.18 18.68 3.22
CA GLY A 84 12.51 18.18 2.88
C GLY A 84 12.43 16.85 2.13
N ASN A 85 13.04 15.80 2.69
CA ASN A 85 12.99 14.45 2.14
C ASN A 85 11.81 13.62 2.66
N ASP A 86 11.03 14.15 3.59
CA ASP A 86 9.90 13.45 4.17
C ASP A 86 8.61 13.78 3.41
N ILE A 87 7.78 12.75 3.22
CA ILE A 87 6.44 12.85 2.66
C ILE A 87 5.47 12.30 3.69
N PHE A 88 4.44 13.08 4.00
CA PHE A 88 3.39 12.72 4.93
C PHE A 88 2.07 12.58 4.18
N ILE A 89 1.42 11.42 4.33
CA ILE A 89 0.05 11.20 3.90
C ILE A 89 -0.85 11.36 5.12
N LEU A 90 -1.69 12.39 5.07
CA LEU A 90 -2.65 12.71 6.12
C LEU A 90 -4.02 12.17 5.68
N PRO A 91 -4.63 11.26 6.46
CA PRO A 91 -5.94 10.74 6.14
C PRO A 91 -6.97 11.87 6.15
N TYR A 92 -7.86 11.91 5.16
CA TYR A 92 -8.98 12.85 5.18
C TYR A 92 -10.01 12.46 6.24
N SER A 93 -10.24 11.16 6.41
CA SER A 93 -11.17 10.60 7.39
C SER A 93 -10.86 9.13 7.64
N GLY A 94 -11.31 8.59 8.77
CA GLY A 94 -11.30 7.13 9.02
C GLY A 94 -9.98 6.56 9.56
N SER A 95 -8.98 7.40 9.81
CA SER A 95 -7.74 7.04 10.49
C SER A 95 -7.18 8.24 11.25
N ASP A 96 -6.62 8.01 12.43
CA ASP A 96 -5.87 9.01 13.21
C ASP A 96 -4.35 8.88 12.98
N LEU A 97 -3.93 7.97 12.10
CA LEU A 97 -2.53 7.69 11.80
C LEU A 97 -2.06 8.48 10.57
N VAL A 98 -0.95 9.19 10.72
CA VAL A 98 -0.22 9.80 9.61
C VAL A 98 0.82 8.81 9.10
N THR A 99 0.81 8.56 7.79
CA THR A 99 1.83 7.72 7.17
C THR A 99 2.98 8.60 6.71
N LYS A 100 4.19 8.34 7.21
CA LYS A 100 5.41 9.01 6.78
C LYS A 100 6.20 8.10 5.85
N TYR A 101 6.72 8.69 4.78
CA TYR A 101 7.70 8.10 3.89
C TYR A 101 8.94 8.99 3.81
N THR A 102 10.10 8.39 3.56
CA THR A 102 11.36 9.15 3.35
C THR A 102 11.87 8.87 1.94
N ARG A 103 12.19 9.93 1.20
CA ARG A 103 12.77 9.83 -0.15
C ARG A 103 14.17 9.24 -0.07
N ASN A 104 14.46 8.29 -0.95
CA ASN A 104 15.83 7.79 -1.09
C ASN A 104 16.71 8.89 -1.69
N SER A 105 17.69 9.37 -0.91
CA SER A 105 18.49 10.58 -1.21
C SER A 105 19.66 10.33 -2.16
N ASN A 106 19.81 9.10 -2.66
CA ASN A 106 20.88 8.75 -3.57
C ASN A 106 20.61 9.35 -4.95
N LYS A 107 21.06 10.60 -5.13
CA LYS A 107 21.19 11.29 -6.43
C LYS A 107 21.87 10.33 -7.41
N GLU A 108 21.20 10.00 -8.50
CA GLU A 108 21.89 9.53 -9.72
C GLU A 108 22.58 10.71 -10.41
#